data_AF-S8DRM5-F1
#
_entry.id   AF-S8DRM5-F1
#
_cell.length_a   1.000
_cell.length_b   1.000
_cell.length_c   1.000
_cell.angle_alpha   90.00
_cell.angle_beta   90.00
_cell.angle_gamma   90.00
#
_symmetry.space_group_name_H-M   'P 1'
#
loop_
_entity.id
_entity.type
_entity.pdbx_description
1 polymer ?
#
loop_
_entity_poly.entity_id
_entity_poly.type
_entity_poly.pdbx_seq_one_letter_code
_entity_poly.pdbx_strand_id
1 'polypeptide(L)'
;SRDPDIARALSRHFFWAENVLWREDLAGRDTAVVLCGEDQIVDSREVRRYLTGTDDVSSRWQGDGLEVLYYPTLDHSNQFHHEKCRRPMVEVLSRFVNDGRSKDKDL
;
A
#
# COMPACT_ATOMS: atom_id res chain seq x y z
N SER A 1 -18.09 2.82 -9.13
CA SER A 1 -17.69 3.98 -9.93
C SER A 1 -18.92 4.56 -10.63
N ARG A 2 -18.97 5.88 -10.83
CA ARG A 2 -19.99 6.53 -11.67
C ARG A 2 -19.61 6.54 -13.15
N ASP A 3 -18.36 6.16 -13.45
CA ASP A 3 -17.89 5.93 -14.81
C ASP A 3 -18.38 4.56 -15.33
N PRO A 4 -19.11 4.49 -16.46
CA PRO A 4 -19.68 3.26 -16.99
C PRO A 4 -18.64 2.19 -17.35
N ASP A 5 -17.49 2.59 -17.88
CA ASP A 5 -16.44 1.66 -18.32
C ASP A 5 -15.72 1.05 -17.11
N ILE A 6 -15.41 1.87 -16.10
CA ILE A 6 -14.87 1.38 -14.82
C ILE A 6 -15.88 0.47 -14.11
N ALA A 7 -17.16 0.84 -14.09
CA ALA A 7 -18.20 0.01 -13.47
C ALA A 7 -18.35 -1.35 -14.17
N ARG A 8 -18.30 -1.37 -15.51
CA ARG A 8 -18.33 -2.61 -16.29
C ARG A 8 -17.10 -3.48 -16.04
N ALA A 9 -15.91 -2.87 -15.98
CA ALA A 9 -14.67 -3.59 -15.69
C ALA A 9 -14.73 -4.26 -14.30
N LEU A 10 -15.07 -3.50 -13.27
CA LEU A 10 -15.14 -4.02 -11.89
C LEU A 10 -16.23 -5.09 -11.70
N SER A 11 -17.37 -4.97 -12.38
CA SER A 11 -18.49 -5.92 -12.20
C SER A 11 -18.37 -7.22 -12.98
N ARG A 12 -17.59 -7.25 -14.07
CA ARG A 12 -17.50 -8.41 -14.96
C ARG A 12 -16.11 -9.04 -15.04
N HIS A 13 -15.07 -8.28 -14.71
CA HIS A 13 -13.69 -8.68 -14.96
C HIS A 13 -12.78 -8.56 -13.73
N PHE A 14 -13.31 -8.14 -12.58
CA PHE A 14 -12.55 -8.07 -11.33
C PHE A 14 -13.18 -8.95 -10.25
N PHE A 15 -12.50 -10.05 -9.91
CA PHE A 15 -12.94 -10.98 -8.89
C PHE A 15 -12.10 -10.78 -7.64
N TRP A 16 -12.66 -10.13 -6.63
CA TRP A 16 -11.95 -9.80 -5.38
C TRP A 16 -11.26 -11.03 -4.77
N ALA A 17 -11.97 -12.15 -4.68
CA ALA A 17 -11.43 -13.38 -4.08
C ALA A 17 -10.17 -13.92 -4.81
N GLU A 18 -9.98 -13.59 -6.08
CA GLU A 18 -8.83 -14.03 -6.88
C GLU A 18 -7.67 -13.03 -6.86
N ASN A 19 -7.90 -11.81 -6.34
CA ASN A 19 -6.95 -10.69 -6.37
C ASN A 19 -6.58 -10.19 -4.97
N VAL A 20 -6.92 -10.96 -3.92
CA VAL A 20 -6.56 -10.66 -2.54
C VAL A 20 -5.20 -11.27 -2.20
N LEU A 21 -4.34 -10.46 -1.58
CA LEU A 21 -3.16 -10.91 -0.87
C LEU A 21 -3.43 -10.83 0.62
N TRP A 22 -3.00 -11.86 1.36
CA TRP A 22 -3.00 -11.88 2.82
C TRP A 22 -1.66 -11.38 3.35
N ARG A 23 -1.61 -11.01 4.64
CA ARG A 23 -0.36 -10.55 5.28
C ARG A 23 0.74 -11.60 5.15
N GLU A 24 0.38 -12.87 5.25
CA GLU A 24 1.30 -14.01 5.16
C GLU A 24 1.91 -14.14 3.76
N ASP A 25 1.19 -13.74 2.71
CA ASP A 25 1.68 -13.76 1.32
C ASP A 25 2.77 -12.71 1.06
N LEU A 26 2.87 -11.70 1.94
CA LEU A 26 3.90 -10.66 1.89
C LEU A 26 5.17 -11.07 2.64
N ALA A 27 5.13 -12.14 3.44
CA ALA A 27 6.24 -12.56 4.28
C ALA A 27 7.48 -12.95 3.44
N GLY A 28 8.66 -12.57 3.91
CA GLY A 28 9.93 -12.84 3.22
C GLY A 28 10.21 -11.94 2.02
N ARG A 29 9.38 -10.92 1.78
CA ARG A 29 9.59 -9.89 0.74
C ARG A 29 9.56 -8.51 1.37
N ASP A 30 10.57 -7.70 1.06
CA ASP A 30 10.55 -6.28 1.40
C ASP A 30 9.35 -5.62 0.69
N THR A 31 8.33 -5.26 1.46
CA THR A 31 7.03 -4.81 0.94
C THR A 31 6.66 -3.48 1.57
N ALA A 32 6.11 -2.58 0.77
CA ALA A 32 5.53 -1.34 1.27
C ALA A 32 4.08 -1.18 0.83
N VAL A 33 3.21 -0.81 1.76
CA VAL A 33 1.79 -0.56 1.54
C VAL A 33 1.49 0.91 1.85
N VAL A 34 0.76 1.56 0.96
CA VAL A 34 0.36 2.98 1.13
C VAL A 34 -1.15 3.05 1.27
N LEU A 35 -1.62 3.65 2.36
CA LEU A 35 -3.02 3.68 2.76
C LEU A 35 -3.51 5.12 2.97
N CYS A 36 -4.71 5.41 2.48
CA CYS A 36 -5.39 6.69 2.63
C CYS A 36 -6.60 6.50 3.55
N GLY A 37 -6.67 7.22 4.66
CA GLY A 37 -7.60 6.93 5.76
C GLY A 37 -9.06 7.19 5.44
N GLU A 38 -9.36 8.10 4.50
CA GLU A 38 -10.72 8.43 4.04
C GLU A 38 -11.05 7.76 2.69
N ASP A 39 -10.35 6.68 2.33
CA ASP A 39 -10.54 5.95 1.08
C ASP A 39 -11.98 5.43 0.93
N GLN A 40 -12.66 5.82 -0.17
CA GLN A 40 -14.05 5.44 -0.42
C GLN A 40 -14.27 3.97 -0.84
N ILE A 41 -13.21 3.21 -1.13
CA ILE A 41 -13.31 1.82 -1.63
C ILE A 41 -12.99 0.82 -0.54
N VAL A 42 -11.98 1.09 0.29
CA VAL A 42 -11.48 0.16 1.31
C VAL A 42 -11.44 0.86 2.67
N ASP A 43 -11.82 0.15 3.74
CA ASP A 43 -11.56 0.60 5.11
C ASP A 43 -10.05 0.53 5.42
N SER A 44 -9.33 1.57 5.02
CA SER A 44 -7.88 1.67 5.22
C SER A 44 -7.47 1.66 6.69
N ARG A 45 -8.37 2.03 7.61
CA ARG A 45 -8.08 2.01 9.05
C ARG A 45 -7.99 0.56 9.54
N GLU A 46 -8.95 -0.28 9.15
CA GLU A 46 -8.94 -1.70 9.49
C GLU A 46 -7.82 -2.45 8.76
N VAL A 47 -7.54 -2.13 7.49
CA VAL A 47 -6.39 -2.71 6.77
C VAL A 47 -5.07 -2.37 7.48
N ARG A 48 -4.88 -1.11 7.90
CA ARG A 48 -3.71 -0.70 8.68
C ARG A 48 -3.60 -1.50 9.98
N ARG A 49 -4.71 -1.64 10.71
CA ARG A 49 -4.76 -2.40 11.97
C ARG A 49 -4.37 -3.86 11.74
N TYR A 50 -4.91 -4.50 10.71
CA TYR A 50 -4.59 -5.87 10.32
C TYR A 50 -3.11 -6.05 9.96
N LEU A 51 -2.55 -5.14 9.16
CA LEU A 51 -1.16 -5.23 8.70
C LEU A 51 -0.14 -4.96 9.82
N THR A 52 -0.43 -4.00 10.71
CA THR A 52 0.51 -3.54 11.75
C THR A 52 0.35 -4.24 13.09
N GLY A 53 -0.80 -4.87 13.36
CA GLY A 53 -1.11 -5.52 14.63
C GLY A 53 -1.26 -4.57 15.82
N THR A 54 -1.33 -3.26 15.59
CA THR A 54 -1.45 -2.24 16.65
C THR A 54 -2.55 -1.23 16.36
N ASP A 55 -3.14 -0.72 17.44
CA ASP A 55 -4.08 0.39 17.40
C ASP A 55 -3.38 1.76 17.30
N ASP A 56 -2.09 1.85 17.62
CA ASP A 56 -1.31 3.09 17.59
C ASP A 56 -1.18 3.64 16.17
N VAL A 57 -1.77 4.82 15.91
CA VAL A 57 -1.75 5.45 14.60
C VAL A 57 -0.48 6.27 14.40
N SER A 58 0.36 5.83 13.47
CA SER A 58 1.52 6.58 12.97
C SER A 58 1.41 6.79 11.46
N SER A 59 2.07 7.84 10.95
CA SER A 59 2.16 8.08 9.50
C SER A 59 3.05 7.06 8.78
N ARG A 60 3.92 6.38 9.53
CA ARG A 60 4.86 5.36 9.03
C ARG A 60 5.04 4.30 10.10
N TRP A 61 4.84 3.05 9.73
CA TRP A 61 5.08 1.88 10.57
C TRP A 61 6.00 0.91 9.80
N GLN A 62 6.88 0.21 10.53
CA GLN A 62 7.81 -0.77 9.96
C GLN A 62 7.91 -1.98 10.89
N GLY A 63 7.87 -3.19 10.32
CA GLY A 63 8.04 -4.45 11.04
C GLY A 63 8.04 -5.64 10.10
N ASP A 64 8.87 -6.66 10.37
CA ASP A 64 8.90 -7.93 9.63
C ASP A 64 9.06 -7.79 8.09
N GLY A 65 9.84 -6.81 7.62
CA GLY A 65 10.01 -6.53 6.19
C GLY A 65 8.83 -5.82 5.52
N LEU A 66 7.77 -5.53 6.27
CA LEU A 66 6.62 -4.75 5.86
C LEU A 66 6.75 -3.30 6.35
N GLU A 67 6.50 -2.36 5.44
CA GLU A 67 6.40 -0.95 5.73
C GLU A 67 5.00 -0.43 5.36
N VAL A 68 4.36 0.33 6.27
CA VAL A 68 3.04 0.92 6.03
C VAL A 68 3.15 2.44 6.11
N LEU A 69 2.84 3.12 5.01
CA LEU A 69 2.65 4.57 4.96
C LEU A 69 1.17 4.88 5.06
N TYR A 70 0.78 5.68 6.04
CA TYR A 70 -0.62 5.97 6.32
C TYR A 70 -0.91 7.47 6.33
N TYR A 71 -1.90 7.88 5.53
CA TYR A 71 -2.35 9.25 5.39
C TYR A 71 -3.80 9.38 5.87
N PRO A 72 -4.05 9.73 7.15
CA PRO A 72 -5.35 9.56 7.79
C PRO A 72 -6.48 10.39 7.17
N THR A 73 -6.17 11.53 6.55
CA THR A 73 -7.15 12.50 6.03
C THR A 73 -7.16 12.57 4.50
N LEU A 74 -6.57 11.59 3.82
CA LEU A 74 -6.57 11.54 2.36
C LEU A 74 -7.62 10.54 1.90
N ASP A 75 -8.33 10.91 0.85
CA ASP A 75 -9.18 10.04 0.06
C ASP A 75 -8.35 9.20 -0.94
N HIS A 76 -8.99 8.24 -1.58
CA HIS A 76 -8.46 7.31 -2.56
C HIS A 76 -7.58 8.03 -3.59
N SER A 77 -6.31 7.63 -3.66
CA SER A 77 -5.29 8.16 -4.58
C SER A 77 -4.87 9.63 -4.37
N ASN A 78 -5.36 10.34 -3.34
CA ASN A 78 -4.97 11.74 -3.11
C ASN A 78 -3.49 11.92 -2.70
N GLN A 79 -2.82 10.86 -2.22
CA GLN A 79 -1.39 10.88 -1.93
C GLN A 79 -0.53 11.23 -3.15
N PHE A 80 -1.03 11.01 -4.37
CA PHE A 80 -0.31 11.36 -5.59
C PHE A 80 -0.36 12.85 -5.93
N HIS A 81 -1.25 13.65 -5.32
CA HIS A 81 -1.39 15.06 -5.67
C HIS A 81 -0.33 15.96 -5.03
N HIS A 82 0.14 15.62 -3.82
CA HIS A 82 1.06 16.47 -3.07
C HIS A 82 2.46 15.86 -2.98
N GLU A 83 3.49 16.66 -3.28
CA GLU A 83 4.89 16.24 -3.20
C GLU A 83 5.24 15.68 -1.82
N LYS A 84 4.76 16.31 -0.75
CA LYS A 84 4.97 15.87 0.64
C LYS A 84 4.51 14.42 0.89
N CYS A 85 3.48 13.96 0.17
CA CYS A 85 2.95 12.60 0.27
C CYS A 85 3.64 11.64 -0.71
N ARG A 86 4.11 12.14 -1.86
CA ARG A 86 4.89 11.33 -2.81
C ARG A 86 6.30 11.04 -2.32
N ARG A 87 6.93 11.96 -1.59
CA ARG A 87 8.34 11.84 -1.17
C ARG A 87 8.64 10.55 -0.37
N PRO A 88 7.87 10.18 0.66
CA PRO A 88 8.08 8.91 1.37
C PRO A 88 7.98 7.68 0.46
N MET A 89 7.12 7.72 -0.57
CA MET A 89 6.99 6.63 -1.53
C MET A 89 8.23 6.52 -2.42
N VAL A 90 8.78 7.66 -2.87
CA VAL A 90 10.02 7.70 -3.65
C VAL A 90 11.21 7.20 -2.84
N GLU A 91 11.28 7.53 -1.55
CA GLU A 91 12.32 7.03 -0.63
C GLU A 91 12.28 5.50 -0.54
N VAL A 92 11.09 4.93 -0.33
CA VAL A 92 10.87 3.47 -0.28
C VAL A 92 11.29 2.81 -1.60
N LEU A 93 10.83 3.35 -2.73
CA LEU A 93 11.19 2.82 -4.06
C LEU A 93 12.69 2.87 -4.30
N SER A 94 13.34 3.99 -3.94
CA SER A 94 14.79 4.15 -4.11
C SER A 94 15.56 3.11 -3.30
N ARG A 95 15.13 2.85 -2.07
CA ARG A 95 15.71 1.80 -1.22
C ARG A 95 15.57 0.42 -1.85
N PHE A 96 14.36 0.01 -2.24
CA PHE A 96 14.12 -1.30 -2.86
C PHE A 96 14.93 -1.52 -4.14
N VAL A 97 15.06 -0.48 -4.97
CA VAL A 97 15.87 -0.55 -6.20
C VAL A 97 17.37 -0.70 -5.88
N ASN A 98 17.88 0.05 -4.90
CA ASN A 98 19.29 -0.01 -4.54
C ASN A 98 19.66 -1.33 -3.85
N ASP A 99 18.82 -1.82 -2.95
CA ASP A 99 19.04 -3.09 -2.24
C ASP A 99 18.94 -4.27 -3.21
N GLY A 100 18.00 -4.24 -4.15
CA GLY A 100 17.90 -5.22 -5.22
C GLY A 100 19.14 -5.27 -6.10
N ARG A 101 19.70 -4.11 -6.47
CA ARG A 101 20.97 -4.01 -7.22
C ARG A 101 22.18 -4.51 -6.45
N SER A 102 22.16 -4.44 -5.11
CA SER A 102 23.25 -4.99 -4.29
C SER A 102 23.20 -6.52 -4.29
N LYS A 103 22.02 -7.11 -4.09
CA LYS A 103 21.83 -8.58 -4.08
C LYS A 103 22.22 -9.23 -5.42
N ASP A 104 22.07 -8.52 -6.54
CA ASP A 104 22.41 -9.01 -7.88
C ASP A 104 23.92 -8.95 -8.19
N LYS A 105 24.72 -8.22 -7.40
CA LYS A 105 26.19 -8.14 -7.55
C LYS A 105 26.96 -9.21 -6.77
N ASP A 106 26.29 -9.88 -5.83
CA ASP A 106 26.86 -10.92 -4.97
C ASP A 106 26.62 -12.35 -5.51
N LEU A 107 26.10 -12.46 -6.75
CA LEU A 107 25.93 -13.68 -7.54
C LEU A 107 26.98 -13.75 -8.67
#